data_AF-A0A9P8F7D8-F1
#
_entry.id   AF-A0A9P8F7D8-F1
#
_cell.length_a   1.000
_cell.length_b   1.000
_cell.length_c   1.000
_cell.angle_alpha   90.00
_cell.angle_beta   90.00
_cell.angle_gamma   90.00
#
_symmetry.space_group_name_H-M   'P 1'
#
loop_
_entity.id
_entity.type
_entity.pdbx_description
1 polymer ?
#
loop_
_entity_poly.entity_id
_entity_poly.type
_entity_poly.pdbx_seq_one_letter_code
_entity_poly.pdbx_strand_id
1 'polypeptide(L)'
;MATSDFKPSPFLEPGAAASIGSLAILHLKRDQLIPVVLQSTADDGYAEGAVTNTRFGSFPHSTLKDVPWGTQVRASKVDTGSRGRGGAKRKIDDTEPKEAIQAGTGFVHLLPPTPESWTISLPHRTQVVYTPDASYILQRLQVRPGQTIIEAGAGSGS
;
A
#
# COMPACT_ATOMS: atom_id res chain seq x y z
N MET A 1 -22.58 21.86 -14.70
CA MET A 1 -21.58 21.59 -13.64
C MET A 1 -21.54 20.10 -13.44
N ALA A 2 -20.48 19.42 -13.88
CA ALA A 2 -20.33 18.00 -13.62
C ALA A 2 -20.23 17.80 -12.11
N THR A 3 -21.15 17.06 -11.52
CA THR A 3 -21.05 16.59 -10.15
C THR A 3 -19.86 15.63 -10.13
N SER A 4 -18.70 16.10 -9.69
CA SER A 4 -17.60 15.21 -9.39
C SER A 4 -18.11 14.26 -8.32
N ASP A 5 -18.19 12.98 -8.61
CA ASP A 5 -18.54 11.97 -7.61
C ASP A 5 -17.57 12.14 -6.43
N PHE A 6 -18.12 12.51 -5.28
CA PHE A 6 -17.35 12.64 -4.06
C PHE A 6 -16.79 11.26 -3.70
N LYS A 7 -15.47 11.09 -3.83
CA LYS A 7 -14.77 9.89 -3.38
C LYS A 7 -14.24 10.15 -1.96
N PRO A 8 -14.73 9.44 -0.94
CA PRO A 8 -14.25 9.64 0.42
C PRO A 8 -12.77 9.24 0.53
N SER A 9 -12.06 9.86 1.48
CA SER A 9 -10.65 9.59 1.73
C SER A 9 -10.46 8.15 2.22
N PRO A 10 -9.48 7.39 1.69
CA PRO A 10 -9.21 6.03 2.16
C PRO A 10 -8.73 5.98 3.62
N PHE A 11 -8.26 7.11 4.17
CA PHE A 11 -7.88 7.22 5.59
C PHE A 11 -9.08 7.34 6.54
N LEU A 12 -10.24 7.77 6.03
CA LEU A 12 -11.45 7.97 6.81
C LEU A 12 -12.45 6.83 6.57
N GLU A 13 -12.61 6.43 5.31
CA GLU A 13 -13.53 5.38 4.89
C GLU A 13 -12.81 4.35 3.98
N PRO A 14 -11.98 3.46 4.56
CA PRO A 14 -11.24 2.45 3.79
C PRO A 14 -12.12 1.30 3.27
N GLY A 15 -13.41 1.26 3.60
CA GLY A 15 -14.29 0.12 3.32
C GLY A 15 -13.96 -1.11 4.17
N ALA A 16 -14.62 -2.24 3.87
CA ALA A 16 -14.45 -3.49 4.63
C ALA A 16 -13.24 -4.34 4.17
N ALA A 17 -12.81 -4.16 2.93
CA ALA A 17 -11.78 -4.96 2.29
C ALA A 17 -10.95 -4.10 1.33
N ALA A 18 -9.75 -4.55 1.01
CA ALA A 18 -8.89 -3.87 0.06
C ALA A 18 -9.42 -4.03 -1.37
N SER A 19 -9.43 -2.96 -2.15
CA SER A 19 -9.89 -2.97 -3.53
C SER A 19 -8.79 -2.54 -4.49
N ILE A 20 -8.90 -2.90 -5.77
CA ILE A 20 -8.03 -2.32 -6.80
C ILE A 20 -8.20 -0.79 -6.82
N GLY A 21 -7.09 -0.07 -6.96
CA GLY A 21 -7.00 1.38 -6.90
C GLY A 21 -7.02 1.97 -5.48
N SER A 22 -7.20 1.14 -4.45
CA SER A 22 -7.11 1.59 -3.05
C SER A 22 -5.65 1.63 -2.56
N LEU A 23 -5.37 2.58 -1.68
CA LEU A 23 -4.12 2.59 -0.91
C LEU A 23 -4.25 1.56 0.21
N ALA A 24 -3.25 0.69 0.31
CA ALA A 24 -3.13 -0.30 1.36
C ALA A 24 -1.75 -0.21 2.01
N ILE A 25 -1.65 -0.68 3.25
CA ILE A 25 -0.40 -0.77 3.98
C ILE A 25 -0.04 -2.23 4.15
N LEU A 26 1.08 -2.66 3.56
CA LEU A 26 1.66 -3.96 3.85
C LEU A 26 2.50 -3.84 5.11
N HIS A 27 2.07 -4.48 6.19
CA HIS A 27 2.80 -4.54 7.43
C HIS A 27 3.66 -5.80 7.47
N LEU A 28 4.97 -5.62 7.29
CA LEU A 28 5.94 -6.71 7.17
C LEU A 28 6.49 -7.10 8.55
N LYS A 29 6.94 -6.10 9.31
CA LYS A 29 7.38 -6.20 10.71
C LYS A 29 7.12 -4.85 11.40
N ARG A 30 7.31 -4.81 12.73
CA ARG A 30 6.98 -3.65 13.59
C ARG A 30 7.41 -2.28 13.05
N ASP A 31 8.59 -2.21 12.46
CA ASP A 31 9.23 -0.99 11.94
C ASP A 31 9.30 -0.95 10.40
N GLN A 32 8.58 -1.85 9.71
CA GLN A 32 8.60 -1.94 8.26
C GLN A 32 7.19 -2.09 7.71
N LEU A 33 6.68 -0.95 7.27
CA LEU A 33 5.40 -0.79 6.59
C LEU A 33 5.69 -0.31 5.18
N ILE A 34 5.00 -0.87 4.19
CA ILE A 34 5.13 -0.45 2.79
C ILE A 34 3.75 0.01 2.32
N PRO A 35 3.59 1.29 1.96
CA PRO A 35 2.37 1.76 1.33
C PRO A 35 2.35 1.29 -0.13
N VAL A 36 1.24 0.72 -0.56
CA VAL A 36 1.04 0.22 -1.91
C VAL A 36 -0.33 0.63 -2.43
N VAL A 37 -0.39 1.08 -3.68
CA VAL A 37 -1.65 1.23 -4.40
C VAL A 37 -1.91 -0.09 -5.11
N LEU A 38 -3.02 -0.75 -4.78
CA LEU A 38 -3.36 -2.02 -5.41
C LEU A 38 -3.73 -1.79 -6.88
N GLN A 39 -3.23 -2.64 -7.76
CA GLN A 39 -3.35 -2.51 -9.21
C GLN A 39 -3.67 -3.88 -9.80
N SER A 40 -4.47 -3.93 -10.86
CA SER A 40 -4.74 -5.17 -11.60
C SER A 40 -3.54 -5.57 -12.45
N THR A 41 -2.97 -4.59 -13.15
CA THR A 41 -1.84 -4.75 -14.06
C THR A 41 -0.75 -3.74 -13.72
N ALA A 42 0.51 -4.13 -13.91
CA ALA A 42 1.65 -3.23 -13.87
C ALA A 42 2.61 -3.56 -15.01
N ASP A 43 3.43 -2.59 -15.40
CA ASP A 43 4.44 -2.75 -16.45
C ASP A 43 5.73 -3.46 -15.93
N ASP A 44 5.64 -4.10 -14.76
CA ASP A 44 6.70 -4.89 -14.16
C ASP A 44 6.87 -6.26 -14.87
N GLY A 45 5.89 -6.65 -15.69
CA GLY A 45 5.93 -7.79 -16.60
C GLY A 45 5.81 -9.15 -15.91
N TYR A 46 5.45 -9.22 -14.63
CA TYR A 46 5.18 -10.51 -14.01
C TYR A 46 4.00 -11.21 -14.69
N ALA A 47 4.02 -12.54 -14.73
CA ALA A 47 2.91 -13.29 -15.30
C ALA A 47 1.65 -13.14 -14.44
N GLU A 48 1.82 -12.87 -13.15
CA GLU A 48 0.77 -12.71 -12.14
C GLU A 48 0.17 -11.28 -12.10
N GLY A 49 0.55 -10.41 -13.03
CA GLY A 49 0.13 -9.00 -13.07
C GLY A 49 0.96 -8.12 -12.14
N ALA A 50 0.34 -7.16 -11.46
CA ALA A 50 1.06 -6.28 -10.54
C ALA A 50 1.54 -7.03 -9.28
N VAL A 51 2.83 -6.95 -8.97
CA VAL A 51 3.43 -7.66 -7.82
C VAL A 51 4.24 -6.73 -6.93
N THR A 52 3.94 -6.73 -5.62
CA THR A 52 4.79 -6.11 -4.63
C THR A 52 5.82 -7.10 -4.09
N ASN A 53 7.10 -6.78 -4.28
CA ASN A 53 8.22 -7.62 -3.83
C ASN A 53 8.80 -7.12 -2.52
N THR A 54 9.09 -8.04 -1.61
CA THR A 54 9.71 -7.76 -0.31
C THR A 54 10.76 -8.81 0.01
N ARG A 55 11.57 -8.58 1.05
CA ARG A 55 12.49 -9.61 1.58
C ARG A 55 11.78 -10.84 2.15
N PHE A 56 10.47 -10.76 2.40
CA PHE A 56 9.65 -11.84 2.93
C PHE A 56 8.89 -12.59 1.84
N GLY A 57 9.10 -12.24 0.57
CA GLY A 57 8.46 -12.87 -0.58
C GLY A 57 7.76 -11.87 -1.50
N SER A 58 7.10 -12.42 -2.50
CA SER A 58 6.37 -11.69 -3.54
C SER A 58 4.87 -11.77 -3.31
N PHE A 59 4.18 -10.65 -3.46
CA PHE A 59 2.75 -10.50 -3.16
C PHE A 59 2.05 -9.92 -4.39
N PRO A 60 1.51 -10.77 -5.28
CA PRO A 60 0.67 -10.33 -6.38
C PRO A 60 -0.57 -9.60 -5.86
N HIS A 61 -0.92 -8.47 -6.45
CA HIS A 61 -2.05 -7.65 -6.00
C HIS A 61 -3.40 -8.36 -6.17
N SER A 62 -3.46 -9.35 -7.06
CA SER A 62 -4.59 -10.29 -7.19
C SER A 62 -4.84 -11.11 -5.92
N THR A 63 -3.82 -11.34 -5.08
CA THR A 63 -3.95 -12.02 -3.77
C THR A 63 -4.30 -11.08 -2.62
N LEU A 64 -4.25 -9.76 -2.86
CA LEU A 64 -4.52 -8.72 -1.87
C LEU A 64 -5.91 -8.10 -2.06
N LYS A 65 -6.45 -8.11 -3.28
CA LYS A 65 -7.79 -7.58 -3.57
C LYS A 65 -8.88 -8.43 -2.91
N ASP A 66 -9.96 -7.76 -2.52
CA ASP A 66 -11.17 -8.34 -1.93
C ASP A 66 -10.92 -9.13 -0.64
N VAL A 67 -9.75 -8.92 -0.03
CA VAL A 67 -9.38 -9.50 1.26
C VAL A 67 -9.73 -8.50 2.37
N PRO A 68 -10.40 -8.95 3.47
CA PRO A 68 -10.70 -8.09 4.60
C PRO A 68 -9.44 -7.47 5.20
N TRP A 69 -9.56 -6.22 5.65
CA TRP A 69 -8.50 -5.54 6.37
C TRP A 69 -8.06 -6.32 7.63
N GLY A 70 -6.76 -6.30 7.93
CA GLY A 70 -6.15 -7.06 9.03
C GLY A 70 -5.73 -8.48 8.65
N THR A 71 -6.11 -8.98 7.48
CA THR A 71 -5.79 -10.36 7.06
C THR A 71 -4.29 -10.58 6.89
N GLN A 72 -3.82 -11.72 7.37
CA GLN A 72 -2.49 -12.23 7.07
C GLN A 72 -2.48 -12.89 5.68
N VAL A 73 -1.72 -12.32 4.75
CA VAL A 73 -1.59 -12.82 3.39
C VAL A 73 -0.23 -13.52 3.22
N ARG A 74 -0.25 -14.74 2.70
CA ARG A 74 0.97 -15.53 2.42
C ARG A 74 1.65 -15.05 1.15
N ALA A 75 2.98 -15.16 1.12
CA ALA A 75 3.74 -14.90 -0.09
C ALA A 75 3.38 -15.92 -1.19
N SER A 76 3.62 -15.53 -2.44
CA SER A 76 3.43 -16.37 -3.63
C SER A 76 4.76 -16.68 -4.31
N LYS A 77 4.82 -17.81 -5.01
CA LYS A 77 5.94 -18.19 -5.89
C LYS A 77 5.85 -17.37 -7.16
N VAL A 78 6.65 -16.31 -7.23
CA VAL A 78 6.79 -15.44 -8.41
C VAL A 78 8.23 -15.56 -8.94
N ASP A 79 8.39 -15.67 -10.25
CA ASP A 79 9.72 -15.70 -10.87
C ASP A 79 10.32 -14.30 -10.94
N THR A 80 11.05 -13.93 -9.88
CA THR A 80 11.76 -12.65 -9.75
C THR A 80 13.20 -12.71 -10.25
N GLY A 81 13.75 -13.92 -10.46
CA GLY A 81 15.19 -14.14 -10.63
C GLY A 81 15.68 -14.37 -12.06
N SER A 82 14.84 -14.96 -12.93
CA SER A 82 15.24 -15.30 -14.32
C SER A 82 15.56 -14.08 -15.20
N ARG A 83 15.21 -12.88 -14.73
CA ARG A 83 15.39 -11.62 -15.46
C ARG A 83 16.75 -10.95 -15.27
N GLY A 84 17.46 -11.21 -14.17
CA GLY A 84 18.75 -10.57 -13.89
C GLY A 84 19.94 -11.16 -14.67
N ARG A 85 19.81 -12.37 -15.20
CA ARG A 85 20.85 -13.08 -15.96
C ARG A 85 20.47 -13.23 -17.42
N GLY A 86 20.60 -12.16 -18.20
CA GLY A 86 20.68 -12.21 -19.67
C GLY A 86 19.56 -12.92 -20.44
N GLY A 87 18.44 -13.24 -19.79
CA GLY A 87 17.32 -13.95 -20.39
C GLY A 87 16.48 -13.00 -21.24
N ALA A 88 16.17 -13.42 -22.47
CA ALA A 88 15.29 -12.70 -23.38
C ALA A 88 14.05 -12.16 -22.64
N LYS A 89 13.71 -10.88 -22.85
CA LYS A 89 12.41 -10.32 -22.46
C LYS A 89 11.35 -11.28 -22.99
N ARG A 90 10.71 -12.07 -22.11
CA ARG A 90 9.50 -12.81 -22.50
C ARG A 90 8.54 -11.77 -23.07
N LYS A 91 8.19 -11.93 -24.34
CA LYS A 91 7.07 -11.20 -24.93
C LYS A 91 5.89 -11.42 -23.99
N ILE A 92 5.30 -10.33 -23.54
CA ILE A 92 4.00 -10.34 -22.88
C ILE A 92 3.07 -10.98 -23.91
N ASP A 93 2.70 -12.23 -23.65
CA ASP A 93 1.58 -12.84 -24.32
C ASP A 93 0.35 -12.15 -23.72
N ASP A 94 -0.59 -11.66 -24.54
CA ASP A 94 -1.84 -11.00 -24.13
C ASP A 94 -2.81 -11.98 -23.43
N THR A 95 -2.27 -12.81 -22.55
CA THR A 95 -2.94 -13.88 -21.84
C THR A 95 -3.18 -13.40 -20.42
N GLU A 96 -4.40 -13.62 -19.93
CA GLU A 96 -4.86 -13.29 -18.59
C GLU A 96 -3.81 -13.58 -17.49
N PRO A 97 -3.74 -12.77 -16.43
CA PRO A 97 -2.74 -12.93 -15.38
C PRO A 97 -2.77 -14.36 -14.81
N LYS A 98 -1.60 -14.98 -14.73
CA LYS A 98 -1.44 -16.31 -14.14
C LYS A 98 -1.87 -16.28 -12.67
N GLU A 99 -2.64 -17.29 -12.26
CA GLU A 99 -3.02 -17.46 -10.86
C GLU A 99 -1.79 -17.64 -9.95
N ALA A 100 -1.78 -16.92 -8.83
CA ALA A 100 -0.71 -16.92 -7.88
C ALA A 100 -0.69 -18.23 -7.06
N ILE A 101 0.46 -18.90 -7.02
CA ILE A 101 0.65 -20.13 -6.23
C ILE A 101 1.34 -19.76 -4.92
N GLN A 102 0.81 -20.21 -3.79
CA GLN A 102 1.40 -19.93 -2.47
C GLN A 102 2.83 -20.46 -2.33
N ALA A 103 3.71 -19.64 -1.74
CA ALA A 103 5.04 -20.03 -1.31
C ALA A 103 4.98 -20.81 0.01
N GLY A 104 6.05 -21.56 0.31
CA GLY A 104 6.12 -22.34 1.55
C GLY A 104 6.31 -21.50 2.81
N THR A 105 6.81 -20.27 2.68
CA THR A 105 7.12 -19.36 3.78
C THR A 105 6.85 -17.91 3.37
N GLY A 106 6.83 -17.01 4.36
CA GLY A 106 6.63 -15.57 4.13
C GLY A 106 5.17 -15.15 4.20
N PHE A 107 4.93 -14.02 4.87
CA PHE A 107 3.61 -13.40 4.95
C PHE A 107 3.74 -11.90 5.24
N VAL A 108 2.64 -11.19 5.02
CA VAL A 108 2.42 -9.80 5.45
C VAL A 108 1.02 -9.67 6.04
N HIS A 109 0.77 -8.62 6.82
CA HIS A 109 -0.59 -8.23 7.17
C HIS A 109 -1.03 -7.07 6.26
N LEU A 110 -2.23 -7.17 5.71
CA LEU A 110 -2.82 -6.13 4.87
C LEU A 110 -3.67 -5.20 5.72
N LEU A 111 -3.24 -3.94 5.89
CA LEU A 111 -3.89 -2.96 6.76
C LEU A 111 -4.45 -1.78 5.95
N PRO A 112 -5.55 -1.17 6.41
CA PRO A 112 -6.04 0.07 5.82
C PRO A 112 -5.06 1.20 6.17
N PRO A 113 -4.98 2.25 5.34
CA PRO A 113 -4.11 3.38 5.63
C PRO A 113 -4.66 4.19 6.81
N THR A 114 -3.80 4.44 7.77
CA THR A 114 -4.03 5.37 8.90
C THR A 114 -2.95 6.44 8.89
N PRO A 115 -3.22 7.67 9.39
CA PRO A 115 -2.19 8.70 9.50
C PRO A 115 -0.93 8.19 10.21
N GLU A 116 -1.06 7.43 11.30
CA GLU A 116 0.06 6.88 12.06
C GLU A 116 0.87 5.86 11.25
N SER A 117 0.20 4.94 10.56
CA SER A 117 0.88 3.98 9.69
C SER A 117 1.57 4.67 8.52
N TRP A 118 0.98 5.76 8.01
CA TRP A 118 1.51 6.56 6.94
C TRP A 118 2.78 7.28 7.38
N THR A 119 2.74 8.01 8.50
CA THR A 119 3.88 8.69 9.13
C THR A 119 5.10 7.77 9.25
N ILE A 120 4.91 6.52 9.69
CA ILE A 120 6.00 5.54 9.87
C ILE A 120 6.52 5.00 8.53
N SER A 121 5.66 4.94 7.50
CA SER A 121 5.98 4.33 6.20
C SER A 121 6.54 5.32 5.17
N LEU A 122 6.44 6.62 5.44
CA LEU A 122 6.89 7.69 4.55
C LEU A 122 8.41 7.65 4.32
N PRO A 123 8.88 7.84 3.08
CA PRO A 123 10.28 8.14 2.83
C PRO A 123 10.64 9.49 3.49
N HIS A 124 11.56 9.48 4.46
CA HIS A 124 12.03 10.71 5.10
C HIS A 124 12.80 11.59 4.10
N ARG A 125 12.14 12.62 3.57
CA ARG A 125 12.77 13.64 2.71
C ARG A 125 13.02 14.96 3.45
N THR A 126 12.25 15.22 4.49
CA THR A 126 12.38 16.38 5.39
C THR A 126 12.27 15.92 6.84
N GLN A 127 12.45 16.84 7.79
CA GLN A 127 12.01 16.61 9.16
C GLN A 127 10.51 16.31 9.16
N VAL A 128 10.10 15.32 9.98
CA VAL A 128 8.74 14.83 10.11
C VAL A 128 8.26 15.06 11.55
N VAL A 129 7.00 15.44 11.72
CA VAL A 129 6.31 15.48 13.01
C VAL A 129 5.69 14.11 13.25
N TYR A 130 6.18 13.38 14.26
CA TYR A 130 5.65 12.05 14.58
C TYR A 130 4.38 12.12 15.43
N THR A 131 3.66 11.00 15.50
CA THR A 131 2.41 10.85 16.24
C THR A 131 2.40 11.46 17.65
N PRO A 132 3.45 11.34 18.50
CA PRO A 132 3.42 11.96 19.83
C PRO A 132 3.26 13.48 19.77
N ASP A 133 4.02 14.16 18.90
CA ASP A 133 3.97 15.63 18.78
C ASP A 133 2.70 16.06 18.05
N ALA A 134 2.33 15.37 16.97
CA ALA A 134 1.12 15.67 16.21
C ALA A 134 -0.14 15.55 17.08
N SER A 135 -0.28 14.45 17.83
CA SER A 135 -1.43 14.25 18.73
C SER A 135 -1.49 15.31 19.82
N TYR A 136 -0.34 15.71 20.40
CA TYR A 136 -0.29 16.77 21.39
C TYR A 136 -0.68 18.13 20.82
N ILE A 137 -0.20 18.48 19.61
CA ILE A 137 -0.55 19.73 18.93
C ILE A 137 -2.06 19.77 18.66
N LEU A 138 -2.62 18.71 18.06
CA LEU A 138 -4.05 18.64 17.75
C LEU A 138 -4.91 18.70 19.02
N GLN A 139 -4.51 18.00 20.08
CA GLN A 139 -5.21 18.03 21.35
C GLN A 139 -5.17 19.43 21.99
N ARG A 140 -3.98 20.06 22.01
CA ARG A 140 -3.79 21.38 22.63
C ARG A 140 -4.50 22.49 21.87
N LEU A 141 -4.58 22.40 20.55
CA LEU A 141 -5.38 23.28 19.70
C LEU A 141 -6.88 22.93 19.70
N GLN A 142 -7.27 21.85 20.37
CA GLN A 142 -8.64 21.36 20.45
C GLN A 142 -9.28 21.16 19.06
N VAL A 143 -8.52 20.52 18.17
CA VAL A 143 -8.95 20.29 16.79
C VAL A 143 -10.20 19.41 16.73
N ARG A 144 -11.20 19.81 15.94
CA ARG A 144 -12.49 19.15 15.77
C ARG A 144 -12.99 19.23 14.32
N PRO A 145 -13.88 18.30 13.88
CA PRO A 145 -14.51 18.38 12.58
C PRO A 145 -15.20 19.73 12.33
N GLY A 146 -15.03 20.28 11.13
CA GLY A 146 -15.61 21.57 10.72
C GLY A 146 -14.75 22.80 11.02
N GLN A 147 -13.59 22.64 11.68
CA GLN A 147 -12.65 23.73 11.88
C GLN A 147 -11.73 23.94 10.67
N THR A 148 -11.24 25.17 10.53
CA THR A 148 -10.24 25.55 9.52
C THR A 148 -8.87 25.63 10.18
N ILE A 149 -7.89 24.91 9.61
CA ILE A 149 -6.50 24.90 10.07
C ILE A 149 -5.63 25.45 8.93
N ILE A 150 -4.60 26.22 9.29
CA ILE A 150 -3.55 26.66 8.37
C ILE A 150 -2.28 25.91 8.76
N GLU A 151 -1.75 25.12 7.84
CA GLU A 151 -0.45 24.47 7.95
C GLU A 151 0.55 25.17 7.02
N ALA A 152 1.74 25.48 7.52
CA ALA A 152 2.85 25.98 6.71
C ALA A 152 4.19 25.51 7.32
N GLY A 153 5.09 24.84 6.60
CA GLY A 153 5.00 24.28 5.25
C GLY A 153 4.66 22.79 5.24
N ALA A 154 4.12 22.30 4.12
CA ALA A 154 3.59 20.93 3.98
C ALA A 154 4.62 19.80 4.23
N GLY A 155 5.92 20.10 4.12
CA GLY A 155 7.00 19.14 4.41
C GLY A 155 6.83 17.80 3.67
N SER A 156 6.80 16.71 4.44
CA SER A 156 6.60 15.34 3.92
C SER A 156 5.14 14.86 3.99
N GLY A 157 4.19 15.69 4.47
CA GLY A 157 2.79 15.32 4.62
C GLY A 157 2.57 14.15 5.58
N SER A 158 3.12 14.28 6.79
CA SER A 158 3.07 13.27 7.85
C SER A 158 1.81 13.34 8.70
#